data_AF-A0A9D0DHY5-F1
#
_entry.id   AF-A0A9D0DHY5-F1
#
_cell.length_a   1.000
_cell.length_b   1.000
_cell.length_c   1.000
_cell.angle_alpha   90.00
_cell.angle_beta   90.00
_cell.angle_gamma   90.00
#
_symmetry.space_group_name_H-M   'P 1'
#
loop_
_entity.id
_entity.type
_entity.pdbx_description
1 polymer ?
#
loop_
_entity_poly.entity_id
_entity_poly.type
_entity_poly.pdbx_seq_one_letter_code
_entity_poly.pdbx_strand_id
1 'polypeptide(L)'
;MRAKKPFVFANIKTGQGVEQYLLLFEIRVSCAWSKGKEFSCHLLPRVPILIMEKKQLVLIGGGHAHMMLLANLAEFVARGIAVTVIQPSRYHYYSGMGAGMLGGTYTADEIRFQTKTMVEKQGGRFILGRAAWIDAANREVVLEQAGKRVPFDVLSCNAGSQVPFNTLSLPEGGDIFPVKPIEVLARARERIIARGKSRSLHVAIVGGGPSAMEIAGNVQQLAHEKNLLP
;
A
#
# COMPACT_ATOMS: atom_id res chain seq x y z
N MET A 1 -13.62 -10.28 -49.47
CA MET A 1 -12.90 -9.21 -48.74
C MET A 1 -13.55 -9.03 -47.37
N ARG A 2 -12.79 -9.18 -46.27
CA ARG A 2 -13.30 -9.02 -44.89
C ARG A 2 -13.62 -7.54 -44.63
N ALA A 3 -14.89 -7.19 -44.44
CA ALA A 3 -15.27 -5.87 -43.97
C ALA A 3 -14.76 -5.68 -42.53
N LYS A 4 -13.97 -4.62 -42.30
CA LYS A 4 -13.54 -4.21 -40.96
C LYS A 4 -14.79 -3.81 -40.16
N LYS A 5 -15.04 -4.43 -39.00
CA LYS A 5 -16.10 -4.03 -38.07
C LYS A 5 -15.78 -2.60 -37.56
N PRO A 6 -16.68 -1.61 -37.67
CA PRO A 6 -16.44 -0.28 -37.12
C PRO A 6 -16.58 -0.33 -35.59
N PHE A 7 -15.56 0.15 -34.88
CA PHE A 7 -15.63 0.39 -33.43
C PHE A 7 -16.11 1.82 -33.23
N VAL A 8 -17.21 1.99 -32.49
CA VAL A 8 -17.71 3.33 -32.11
C VAL A 8 -17.58 3.44 -30.60
N PHE A 9 -16.77 4.39 -30.14
CA PHE A 9 -16.65 4.72 -28.73
C PHE A 9 -17.73 5.75 -28.37
N ALA A 10 -18.51 5.49 -27.33
CA ALA A 10 -19.48 6.43 -26.79
C ALA A 10 -19.16 6.72 -25.33
N ASN A 11 -19.06 8.00 -24.97
CA ASN A 11 -18.93 8.44 -23.58
C ASN A 11 -20.34 8.58 -22.98
N ILE A 12 -20.66 7.76 -21.99
CA ILE A 12 -21.91 7.88 -21.22
C ILE A 12 -21.54 8.48 -19.86
N LYS A 13 -22.04 9.69 -19.57
CA LYS A 13 -21.97 10.26 -18.21
C LYS A 13 -23.03 9.60 -17.36
N THR A 14 -22.63 8.82 -16.36
CA THR A 14 -23.49 8.45 -15.24
C THR A 14 -23.12 9.28 -14.02
N GLY A 15 -24.07 9.47 -13.10
CA GLY A 15 -23.96 10.41 -11.98
C GLY A 15 -22.87 10.13 -10.92
N GLN A 16 -21.93 9.21 -11.18
CA GLN A 16 -20.81 8.89 -10.29
C GLN A 16 -19.42 8.93 -10.96
N GLY A 17 -19.31 9.36 -12.22
CA GLY A 17 -18.02 9.52 -12.89
C GLY A 17 -18.06 9.13 -14.37
N VAL A 18 -16.99 9.46 -15.11
CA VAL A 18 -16.83 9.05 -16.52
C VAL A 18 -16.20 7.66 -16.54
N GLU A 19 -17.01 6.63 -16.78
CA GLU A 19 -16.52 5.28 -17.05
C GLU A 19 -16.53 5.02 -18.56
N GLN A 20 -15.41 4.53 -19.09
CA GLN A 20 -15.30 4.12 -20.49
C GLN A 20 -15.83 2.69 -20.64
N TYR A 21 -16.93 2.52 -21.38
CA TYR A 21 -17.49 1.22 -21.70
C TYR A 21 -17.23 0.86 -23.16
N LEU A 22 -16.73 -0.34 -23.43
CA LEU A 22 -16.66 -0.90 -24.77
C LEU A 22 -17.98 -1.61 -25.09
N LEU A 23 -18.90 -0.91 -25.75
CA LEU A 23 -20.14 -1.50 -26.25
C LEU A 23 -19.87 -2.08 -27.65
N LEU A 24 -19.83 -3.42 -27.76
CA LEU A 24 -19.78 -4.11 -29.04
C LEU A 24 -21.20 -4.20 -29.62
N PHE A 25 -21.53 -3.34 -30.57
CA PHE A 25 -22.73 -3.50 -31.39
C PHE A 25 -22.41 -4.30 -32.66
N GLU A 26 -23.17 -5.37 -32.92
CA GLU A 26 -23.29 -5.91 -34.28
C GLU A 26 -24.39 -5.14 -35.00
N ILE A 27 -24.02 -4.09 -35.74
CA ILE A 27 -24.97 -3.41 -36.64
C ILE A 27 -25.15 -4.30 -37.87
N ARG A 28 -26.20 -5.14 -37.88
CA ARG A 28 -26.70 -5.73 -39.13
C ARG A 28 -27.56 -4.69 -39.84
N VAL A 29 -26.96 -3.96 -40.79
CA VAL A 29 -27.74 -3.14 -41.73
C VAL A 29 -28.35 -4.07 -42.78
N SER A 30 -29.65 -4.34 -42.66
CA SER A 30 -30.45 -4.91 -43.74
C SER A 30 -31.14 -3.76 -44.47
N CYS A 31 -30.61 -3.35 -45.62
CA CYS A 31 -31.30 -2.39 -46.50
C CYS A 31 -32.39 -3.12 -47.29
N ALA A 32 -33.66 -2.89 -46.94
CA ALA A 32 -34.79 -3.15 -47.83
C ALA A 32 -35.38 -1.79 -48.25
N TRP A 33 -35.31 -1.49 -49.54
CA TRP A 33 -35.86 -0.26 -50.11
C TRP A 33 -37.35 -0.48 -50.43
N SER A 34 -38.25 0.10 -49.64
CA SER A 34 -39.65 0.26 -50.05
C SER A 34 -40.09 1.70 -49.80
N LYS A 35 -40.69 2.31 -50.82
CA LYS A 35 -41.17 3.69 -50.82
C LYS A 35 -42.16 3.91 -49.67
N GLY A 36 -41.78 4.76 -48.72
CA GLY A 36 -42.68 5.58 -47.91
C GLY A 36 -43.46 4.91 -46.77
N LYS A 37 -42.78 4.42 -45.71
CA LYS A 37 -43.35 4.27 -44.35
C LYS A 37 -42.27 4.46 -43.26
N GLU A 38 -42.70 4.93 -42.09
CA GLU A 38 -41.90 5.32 -40.92
C GLU A 38 -40.83 4.29 -40.48
N PHE A 39 -39.67 4.81 -40.04
CA PHE A 39 -38.62 4.02 -39.41
C PHE A 39 -39.00 3.67 -37.98
N SER A 40 -39.47 2.43 -37.77
CA SER A 40 -39.57 1.84 -36.44
C SER A 40 -38.28 1.10 -36.11
N CYS A 41 -37.48 1.64 -35.20
CA CYS A 41 -36.32 0.96 -34.64
C CYS A 41 -36.79 0.04 -33.50
N HIS A 42 -36.83 -1.27 -33.73
CA HIS A 42 -37.04 -2.23 -32.66
C HIS A 42 -35.72 -2.49 -31.94
N LEU A 43 -35.61 -2.06 -30.67
CA LEU A 43 -34.52 -2.46 -29.79
C LEU A 43 -34.51 -3.99 -29.69
N LEU A 44 -33.45 -4.62 -30.20
CA LEU A 44 -33.19 -6.03 -29.94
C LEU A 44 -32.99 -6.27 -28.43
N PRO A 45 -33.41 -7.43 -27.90
CA PRO A 45 -33.38 -7.71 -26.48
C PRO A 45 -31.95 -7.66 -25.94
N ARG A 46 -31.83 -7.04 -24.76
CA ARG A 46 -30.66 -6.90 -23.88
C ARG A 46 -29.54 -7.90 -24.17
N VAL A 47 -28.47 -7.44 -24.81
CA VAL A 47 -27.17 -8.13 -24.77
C VAL A 47 -26.76 -8.22 -23.30
N PRO A 48 -26.46 -9.41 -22.75
CA PRO A 48 -25.95 -9.50 -21.39
C PRO A 48 -24.61 -8.75 -21.34
N ILE A 49 -24.56 -7.72 -20.50
CA ILE A 49 -23.30 -7.06 -20.15
C ILE A 49 -22.48 -8.15 -19.45
N LEU A 50 -21.49 -8.73 -20.14
CA LEU A 50 -20.47 -9.55 -19.49
C LEU A 50 -19.66 -8.61 -18.60
N ILE A 51 -20.02 -8.53 -17.32
CA ILE A 51 -19.17 -7.93 -16.30
C ILE A 51 -17.97 -8.87 -16.17
N MET A 52 -16.87 -8.55 -16.85
CA MET A 52 -15.61 -9.24 -16.60
C MET A 52 -15.13 -8.83 -15.21
N GLU A 53 -15.22 -9.76 -14.26
CA GLU A 53 -14.59 -9.65 -12.94
C GLU A 53 -13.12 -9.22 -13.10
N LYS A 54 -12.76 -8.06 -12.53
CA LYS A 54 -11.38 -7.57 -12.56
C LYS A 54 -10.50 -8.55 -11.79
N LYS A 55 -9.36 -8.93 -12.38
CA LYS A 55 -8.35 -9.76 -11.70
C LYS A 55 -7.84 -9.06 -10.45
N GLN A 56 -7.78 -9.78 -9.33
CA GLN A 56 -7.43 -9.24 -8.01
C GLN A 56 -5.94 -9.48 -7.71
N LEU A 57 -5.14 -8.41 -7.72
CA LEU A 57 -3.77 -8.40 -7.21
C LEU A 57 -3.77 -7.86 -5.78
N VAL A 58 -3.32 -8.69 -4.82
CA VAL A 58 -3.14 -8.27 -3.43
C VAL A 58 -1.66 -8.16 -3.10
N LEU A 59 -1.27 -7.03 -2.52
CA LEU A 59 0.08 -6.74 -2.05
C LEU A 59 0.06 -6.60 -0.53
N ILE A 60 0.74 -7.51 0.17
CA ILE A 60 0.96 -7.37 1.62
C ILE A 60 2.21 -6.52 1.82
N GLY A 61 2.05 -5.34 2.40
CA GLY A 61 3.11 -4.35 2.66
C GLY A 61 3.50 -3.53 1.42
N GLY A 62 3.67 -2.23 1.59
CA GLY A 62 4.09 -1.28 0.55
C GLY A 62 5.54 -0.85 0.68
N GLY A 63 6.42 -1.77 1.07
CA GLY A 63 7.85 -1.49 1.24
C GLY A 63 8.67 -1.56 -0.04
N HIS A 64 10.00 -1.51 0.09
CA HIS A 64 10.98 -1.42 -1.00
C HIS A 64 10.70 -2.33 -2.21
N ALA A 65 10.49 -3.62 -1.98
CA ALA A 65 10.25 -4.58 -3.07
C ALA A 65 8.96 -4.28 -3.87
N HIS A 66 7.98 -3.60 -3.29
CA HIS A 66 6.76 -3.18 -3.98
C HIS A 66 6.81 -1.72 -4.43
N MET A 67 7.82 -0.93 -4.07
CA MET A 67 7.81 0.51 -4.30
C MET A 67 7.72 0.89 -5.79
N MET A 68 8.45 0.19 -6.65
CA MET A 68 8.37 0.39 -8.11
C MET A 68 7.00 -0.01 -8.68
N LEU A 69 6.39 -1.08 -8.16
CA LEU A 69 5.04 -1.46 -8.55
C LEU A 69 4.04 -0.39 -8.12
N LEU A 70 4.13 0.07 -6.87
CA LEU A 70 3.25 1.13 -6.36
C LEU A 70 3.42 2.44 -7.13
N ALA A 71 4.61 2.78 -7.62
CA ALA A 71 4.85 3.95 -8.45
C ALA A 71 4.23 3.87 -9.86
N ASN A 72 3.98 2.65 -10.35
CA ASN A 72 3.38 2.37 -11.66
C ASN A 72 2.01 1.67 -11.54
N LEU A 73 1.35 1.81 -10.40
CA LEU A 73 0.12 1.07 -10.07
C LEU A 73 -1.00 1.35 -11.08
N ALA A 74 -1.05 2.59 -11.59
CA ALA A 74 -2.04 3.00 -12.59
C ALA A 74 -1.99 2.15 -13.88
N GLU A 75 -0.83 1.60 -14.25
CA GLU A 75 -0.70 0.72 -15.42
C GLU A 75 -1.44 -0.61 -15.23
N PHE A 76 -1.44 -1.16 -14.00
CA PHE A 76 -2.20 -2.36 -13.66
C PHE A 76 -3.70 -2.07 -13.72
N VAL A 77 -4.11 -0.94 -13.14
CA VAL A 77 -5.51 -0.50 -13.15
C VAL A 77 -6.02 -0.28 -14.58
N ALA A 78 -5.21 0.34 -15.46
CA ALA A 78 -5.54 0.54 -16.86
C ALA A 78 -5.69 -0.77 -17.66
N ARG A 79 -5.01 -1.84 -17.23
CA ARG A 79 -5.15 -3.19 -17.79
C ARG A 79 -6.32 -3.99 -17.18
N GLY A 80 -7.16 -3.36 -16.36
CA GLY A 80 -8.32 -4.01 -15.74
C GLY A 80 -7.98 -4.86 -14.51
N ILE A 81 -6.80 -4.69 -13.91
CA ILE A 81 -6.40 -5.39 -12.69
C ILE A 81 -6.77 -4.52 -11.48
N ALA A 82 -7.53 -5.08 -10.54
CA ALA A 82 -7.81 -4.46 -9.25
C ALA A 82 -6.63 -4.71 -8.31
N VAL A 83 -5.95 -3.64 -7.90
CA VAL A 83 -4.79 -3.74 -6.98
C VAL A 83 -5.24 -3.33 -5.57
N THR A 84 -5.05 -4.22 -4.60
CA THR A 84 -5.25 -3.94 -3.17
C THR A 84 -3.93 -4.02 -2.42
N VAL A 85 -3.61 -2.99 -1.63
CA VAL A 85 -2.46 -2.99 -0.71
C VAL A 85 -2.93 -3.11 0.73
N ILE A 86 -2.37 -4.04 1.50
CA ILE A 86 -2.64 -4.25 2.92
C ILE A 86 -1.41 -3.83 3.71
N GLN A 87 -1.52 -2.83 4.60
CA GLN A 87 -0.38 -2.37 5.41
C GLN A 87 -0.85 -1.78 6.76
N PRO A 88 -0.12 -2.01 7.87
CA PRO A 88 -0.52 -1.53 9.21
C PRO A 88 -0.43 -0.02 9.42
N SER A 89 0.23 0.70 8.52
CA SER A 89 0.46 2.15 8.62
C SER A 89 0.17 2.81 7.28
N ARG A 90 -0.27 4.07 7.32
CA ARG A 90 -0.47 4.90 6.10
C ARG A 90 0.85 5.26 5.42
N TYR A 91 1.96 5.15 6.16
CA TYR A 91 3.30 5.50 5.73
C TYR A 91 4.22 4.29 5.68
N HIS A 92 5.21 4.32 4.80
CA HIS A 92 6.34 3.40 4.81
C HIS A 92 7.62 4.18 5.11
N TYR A 93 8.36 3.77 6.13
CA TYR A 93 9.63 4.41 6.51
C TYR A 93 10.82 3.77 5.80
N TYR A 94 11.67 4.59 5.20
CA TYR A 94 12.95 4.18 4.64
C TYR A 94 13.91 3.81 5.77
N SER A 95 14.21 2.52 5.90
CA SER A 95 14.93 2.02 7.07
C SER A 95 16.39 2.46 7.14
N GLY A 96 17.04 2.71 6.00
CA GLY A 96 18.43 3.17 5.96
C GLY A 96 18.64 4.55 6.60
N MET A 97 17.57 5.34 6.76
CA MET A 97 17.63 6.65 7.43
C MET A 97 17.07 6.63 8.86
N GLY A 98 16.66 5.46 9.37
CA GLY A 98 16.04 5.33 10.70
C GLY A 98 16.97 5.76 11.84
N ALA A 99 18.24 5.38 11.79
CA ALA A 99 19.23 5.79 12.79
C ALA A 99 19.46 7.32 12.75
N GLY A 100 19.53 7.93 11.57
CA GLY A 100 19.60 9.38 11.41
C GLY A 100 18.39 10.12 12.01
N MET A 101 17.18 9.54 11.91
CA MET A 101 16.00 10.07 12.58
C MET A 101 16.11 9.99 14.11
N LEU A 102 16.68 8.91 14.65
CA LEU A 102 17.01 8.81 16.09
C LEU A 102 17.98 9.91 16.51
N GLY A 103 19.06 10.11 15.75
CA GLY A 103 20.07 11.13 15.99
C GLY A 103 19.54 12.56 15.85
N GLY A 104 18.49 12.73 15.04
CA GLY A 104 17.89 14.03 14.75
C GLY A 104 18.34 14.67 13.44
N THR A 105 19.15 13.96 12.64
CA THR A 105 19.56 14.35 11.28
C THR A 105 18.35 14.46 10.35
N TYR A 106 17.35 13.59 10.54
CA TYR A 106 16.13 13.58 9.75
C TYR A 106 14.89 13.69 10.63
N THR A 107 13.86 14.34 10.09
CA THR A 107 12.49 14.28 10.57
C THR A 107 11.80 13.02 10.05
N ALA A 108 10.67 12.65 10.68
CA ALA A 108 9.88 11.51 10.23
C ALA A 108 9.36 11.69 8.78
N ASP A 109 9.04 12.93 8.38
CA ASP A 109 8.52 13.24 7.05
C ASP A 109 9.56 13.09 5.93
N GLU A 110 10.83 13.38 6.21
CA GLU A 110 11.93 13.23 5.25
C GLU A 110 12.26 11.76 4.93
N ILE A 111 11.86 10.83 5.82
CA ILE A 111 12.24 9.43 5.71
C ILE A 111 11.05 8.50 5.45
N ARG A 112 9.87 9.03 5.08
CA ARG A 112 8.67 8.21 4.87
C ARG A 112 7.92 8.55 3.59
N PHE A 113 7.33 7.52 2.99
CA PHE A 113 6.43 7.64 1.85
C PHE A 113 4.98 7.60 2.30
N GLN A 114 4.12 8.41 1.69
CA GLN A 114 2.67 8.38 1.93
C GLN A 114 2.00 7.23 1.15
N THR A 115 2.28 5.99 1.54
CA THR A 115 1.86 4.78 0.81
C THR A 115 0.35 4.75 0.53
N LYS A 116 -0.49 5.08 1.52
CA LYS A 116 -1.95 5.15 1.32
C LYS A 116 -2.32 6.10 0.19
N THR A 117 -1.82 7.33 0.26
CA THR A 117 -2.06 8.38 -0.74
C THR A 117 -1.55 7.96 -2.13
N MET A 118 -0.35 7.37 -2.21
CA MET A 118 0.25 6.91 -3.47
C MET A 118 -0.61 5.84 -4.15
N VAL A 119 -1.14 4.88 -3.37
CA VAL A 119 -2.01 3.80 -3.86
C VAL A 119 -3.34 4.34 -4.34
N GLU A 120 -4.03 5.13 -3.50
CA GLU A 120 -5.37 5.63 -3.80
C GLU A 120 -5.37 6.60 -4.98
N LYS A 121 -4.35 7.47 -5.10
CA LYS A 121 -4.21 8.40 -6.24
C LYS A 121 -4.07 7.70 -7.60
N GLN A 122 -3.62 6.44 -7.62
CA GLN A 122 -3.42 5.66 -8.84
C GLN A 122 -4.57 4.67 -9.10
N GLY A 123 -5.67 4.79 -8.35
CA GLY A 123 -6.86 3.94 -8.51
C GLY A 123 -6.76 2.58 -7.81
N GLY A 124 -5.74 2.38 -6.98
CA GLY A 124 -5.62 1.19 -6.13
C GLY A 124 -6.43 1.31 -4.84
N ARG A 125 -6.73 0.18 -4.22
CA ARG A 125 -7.38 0.12 -2.91
C ARG A 125 -6.34 -0.04 -1.82
N PHE A 126 -6.41 0.78 -0.78
CA PHE A 126 -5.55 0.65 0.40
C PHE A 126 -6.35 0.17 1.61
N ILE A 127 -5.91 -0.91 2.24
CA ILE A 127 -6.43 -1.42 3.51
C ILE A 127 -5.42 -1.12 4.60
N LEU A 128 -5.80 -0.25 5.53
CA LEU A 128 -5.07 -0.03 6.77
C LEU A 128 -5.33 -1.20 7.72
N GLY A 129 -4.41 -2.15 7.78
CA GLY A 129 -4.56 -3.38 8.56
C GLY A 129 -3.35 -4.31 8.46
N ARG A 130 -3.35 -5.36 9.28
CA ARG A 130 -2.33 -6.42 9.28
C ARG A 130 -2.93 -7.68 8.69
N ALA A 131 -2.19 -8.33 7.80
CA ALA A 131 -2.48 -9.69 7.38
C ALA A 131 -2.07 -10.63 8.51
N ALA A 132 -3.03 -11.39 9.06
CA ALA A 132 -2.79 -12.37 10.10
C ALA A 132 -2.24 -13.68 9.52
N TRP A 133 -2.87 -14.16 8.44
CA TRP A 133 -2.43 -15.37 7.73
C TRP A 133 -3.01 -15.42 6.31
N ILE A 134 -2.50 -16.33 5.49
CA ILE A 134 -2.88 -16.52 4.08
C ILE A 134 -3.62 -17.85 3.94
N ASP A 135 -4.90 -17.78 3.54
CA ASP A 135 -5.73 -18.93 3.19
C ASP A 135 -5.53 -19.27 1.72
N ALA A 136 -4.48 -20.06 1.43
CA ALA A 136 -4.13 -20.41 0.06
C ALA A 136 -5.20 -21.30 -0.62
N ALA A 137 -5.93 -22.10 0.17
CA ALA A 137 -6.99 -22.98 -0.34
C ALA A 137 -8.18 -22.16 -0.87
N ASN A 138 -8.60 -21.15 -0.11
CA ASN A 138 -9.70 -20.26 -0.50
C ASN A 138 -9.22 -19.02 -1.28
N ARG A 139 -7.91 -18.83 -1.43
CA ARG A 139 -7.25 -17.68 -2.06
C ARG A 139 -7.64 -16.35 -1.40
N GLU A 140 -7.54 -16.31 -0.07
CA GLU A 140 -7.86 -15.13 0.71
C GLU A 140 -6.73 -14.75 1.67
N VAL A 141 -6.54 -13.45 1.88
CA VAL A 141 -5.76 -12.93 3.01
C VAL A 141 -6.71 -12.66 4.16
N VAL A 142 -6.44 -13.27 5.31
CA VAL A 142 -7.20 -13.02 6.55
C VAL A 142 -6.52 -11.88 7.30
N LEU A 143 -7.29 -10.85 7.63
CA LEU A 143 -6.79 -9.73 8.42
C LEU A 143 -6.88 -10.04 9.92
N GLU A 144 -6.04 -9.40 10.72
CA GLU A 144 -6.14 -9.49 12.19
C GLU A 144 -7.49 -8.97 12.71
N GLN A 145 -8.12 -8.04 12.00
CA GLN A 145 -9.47 -7.62 12.31
C GLN A 145 -10.46 -8.76 12.04
N ALA A 146 -11.15 -9.21 13.11
CA ALA A 146 -12.08 -10.33 13.07
C ALA A 146 -13.06 -10.25 11.89
N GLY A 147 -13.17 -11.35 11.15
CA GLY A 147 -14.11 -11.52 10.04
C GLY A 147 -13.71 -10.83 8.72
N LYS A 148 -12.59 -10.10 8.63
CA LYS A 148 -12.18 -9.47 7.37
C LYS A 148 -11.27 -10.38 6.55
N ARG A 149 -11.75 -10.74 5.36
CA ARG A 149 -11.06 -11.54 4.35
C ARG A 149 -10.91 -10.76 3.05
N VAL A 150 -9.79 -10.93 2.37
CA VAL A 150 -9.47 -10.24 1.12
C VAL A 150 -9.12 -11.27 0.06
N PRO A 151 -10.01 -11.52 -0.93
CA PRO A 151 -9.74 -12.49 -1.99
C PRO A 151 -8.63 -12.00 -2.93
N PHE A 152 -7.91 -12.93 -3.54
CA PHE A 152 -6.87 -12.64 -4.53
C PHE A 152 -6.83 -13.67 -5.67
N ASP A 153 -6.49 -13.20 -6.87
CA ASP A 153 -5.99 -14.07 -7.95
C ASP A 153 -4.47 -14.24 -7.85
N VAL A 154 -3.78 -13.15 -7.50
CA VAL A 154 -2.33 -13.08 -7.32
C VAL A 154 -2.02 -12.38 -6.00
N LEU A 155 -1.12 -12.97 -5.21
CA LEU A 155 -0.65 -12.42 -3.95
C LEU A 155 0.85 -12.19 -4.02
N SER A 156 1.30 -11.00 -3.61
CA SER A 156 2.72 -10.70 -3.40
C SER A 156 2.97 -10.22 -1.98
N CYS A 157 4.00 -10.76 -1.33
CA CYS A 157 4.28 -10.54 0.09
C CYS A 157 5.57 -9.75 0.29
N ASN A 158 5.45 -8.61 0.97
CA ASN A 158 6.54 -7.73 1.37
C ASN A 158 6.20 -7.08 2.73
N ALA A 159 5.83 -7.91 3.70
CA ALA A 159 5.40 -7.47 5.03
C ALA A 159 6.53 -6.81 5.87
N GLY A 160 7.78 -6.92 5.42
CA GLY A 160 8.97 -6.45 6.13
C GLY A 160 9.40 -7.39 7.27
N SER A 161 10.36 -6.93 8.08
CA SER A 161 10.86 -7.65 9.25
C SER A 161 10.34 -7.05 10.57
N GLN A 162 10.37 -7.86 11.62
CA GLN A 162 10.06 -7.44 12.99
C GLN A 162 11.19 -7.88 13.93
N VAL A 163 11.31 -7.22 15.08
CA VAL A 163 12.19 -7.69 16.16
C VAL A 163 11.41 -8.69 17.01
N PRO A 164 11.90 -9.93 17.23
CA PRO A 164 11.21 -10.93 18.04
C PRO A 164 11.31 -10.56 19.53
N PHE A 165 10.39 -9.72 20.00
CA PHE A 165 10.31 -9.31 21.41
C PHE A 165 9.68 -10.37 22.31
N ASN A 166 8.83 -11.21 21.73
CA ASN A 166 8.11 -12.29 22.39
C ASN A 166 9.01 -13.42 22.92
N THR A 167 10.30 -13.44 22.58
CA THR A 167 11.29 -14.37 23.14
C THR A 167 12.02 -13.82 24.37
N LEU A 168 11.77 -12.55 24.75
CA LEU A 168 12.49 -11.89 25.84
C LEU A 168 11.51 -11.52 26.96
N SER A 169 11.80 -11.98 28.18
CA SER A 169 11.13 -11.50 29.39
C SER A 169 11.64 -10.11 29.73
N LEU A 170 10.96 -9.09 29.21
CA LEU A 170 11.30 -7.70 29.47
C LEU A 170 10.42 -7.13 30.59
N PRO A 171 10.96 -6.26 31.46
CA PRO A 171 10.16 -5.58 32.46
C PRO A 171 9.05 -4.75 31.80
N GLU A 172 7.82 -4.87 32.29
CA GLU A 172 6.74 -3.98 31.86
C GLU A 172 7.10 -2.52 32.18
N GLY A 173 6.89 -1.62 31.22
CA GLY A 173 7.17 -0.19 31.38
C GLY A 173 8.66 0.21 31.28
N GLY A 174 9.55 -0.69 30.86
CA GLY A 174 10.96 -0.37 30.62
C GLY A 174 11.19 0.57 29.43
N ASP A 175 12.29 1.33 29.46
CA ASP A 175 12.77 2.16 28.33
C ASP A 175 13.42 1.28 27.25
N ILE A 176 12.64 0.40 26.64
CA ILE A 176 13.11 -0.54 25.61
C ILE A 176 12.46 -0.20 24.28
N PHE A 177 13.30 0.08 23.28
CA PHE A 177 12.88 0.59 21.99
C PHE A 177 13.35 -0.33 20.87
N PRO A 178 12.46 -1.13 20.26
CA PRO A 178 12.77 -1.83 19.02
C PRO A 178 13.26 -0.87 17.93
N VAL A 179 14.21 -1.31 17.11
CA VAL A 179 14.55 -0.60 15.85
C VAL A 179 13.48 -0.79 14.76
N LYS A 180 12.53 -1.72 14.95
CA LYS A 180 11.39 -1.95 14.07
C LYS A 180 10.09 -2.09 14.88
N PRO A 181 8.99 -1.44 14.47
CA PRO A 181 8.89 -0.62 13.27
C PRO A 181 9.64 0.72 13.44
N ILE A 182 10.15 1.30 12.33
CA ILE A 182 11.17 2.38 12.35
C ILE A 182 10.69 3.62 13.11
N GLU A 183 9.40 3.92 13.06
CA GLU A 183 8.76 5.03 13.77
C GLU A 183 8.96 5.00 15.30
N VAL A 184 9.29 3.84 15.88
CA VAL A 184 9.63 3.72 17.30
C VAL A 184 10.88 4.53 17.65
N LEU A 185 11.81 4.69 16.71
CA LEU A 185 13.06 5.43 16.93
C LEU A 185 12.83 6.92 17.22
N ALA A 186 11.75 7.51 16.70
CA ALA A 186 11.37 8.89 17.03
C ALA A 186 11.00 9.01 18.52
N ARG A 187 10.24 8.05 19.06
CA ARG A 187 9.92 7.99 20.49
C ARG A 187 11.15 7.72 21.36
N ALA A 188 12.07 6.88 20.88
CA ALA A 188 13.32 6.62 21.57
C ALA A 188 14.15 7.90 21.71
N ARG A 189 14.25 8.72 20.66
CA ARG A 189 14.89 10.04 20.69
C ARG A 189 14.30 10.95 21.76
N GLU A 190 12.98 11.12 21.75
CA GLU A 190 12.26 11.95 22.73
C GLU A 190 12.56 11.49 24.16
N ARG A 191 12.57 10.17 24.38
CA ARG A 191 12.85 9.59 25.70
C ARG A 191 14.28 9.82 26.14
N ILE A 192 15.25 9.64 25.25
CA ILE A 192 16.69 9.89 25.52
C ILE A 192 16.90 11.35 25.93
N ILE A 193 16.33 12.31 25.19
CA ILE A 193 16.44 13.74 25.51
C ILE A 193 15.81 14.04 26.87
N ALA A 194 14.59 13.53 27.13
CA ALA A 194 13.89 13.79 28.38
C ALA A 194 14.66 13.24 29.60
N ARG A 195 15.22 12.04 29.49
CA ARG A 195 16.01 11.42 30.57
C ARG A 195 17.35 12.12 30.75
N GLY A 196 18.11 12.34 29.67
CA GLY A 196 19.45 12.93 29.72
C GLY A 196 19.52 14.38 30.20
N LYS A 197 18.39 15.11 30.15
CA LYS A 197 18.27 16.45 30.75
C LYS A 197 18.08 16.44 32.27
N SER A 198 17.56 15.34 32.83
CA SER A 198 17.25 15.24 34.26
C SER A 198 18.30 14.50 35.07
N ARG A 199 19.10 13.64 34.42
CA ARG A 199 20.12 12.80 35.05
C ARG A 199 21.11 12.27 34.01
N SER A 200 22.24 11.75 34.49
CA SER A 200 23.18 10.96 33.68
C SER A 200 22.47 9.78 33.00
N LEU A 201 22.86 9.50 31.75
CA LEU A 201 22.17 8.56 30.87
C LEU A 201 23.07 7.40 30.47
N HIS A 202 22.72 6.19 30.92
CA HIS A 202 23.29 4.96 30.39
C HIS A 202 22.36 4.37 29.31
N VAL A 203 22.88 4.23 28.09
CA VAL A 203 22.16 3.62 26.96
C VAL A 203 22.85 2.30 26.59
N ALA A 204 22.09 1.20 26.66
CA ALA A 204 22.53 -0.09 26.17
C ALA A 204 21.94 -0.35 24.77
N ILE A 205 22.77 -0.83 23.86
CA ILE A 205 22.37 -1.16 22.49
C ILE A 205 22.60 -2.65 22.29
N VAL A 206 21.51 -3.37 22.01
CA VAL A 206 21.53 -4.83 21.91
C VAL A 206 21.54 -5.24 20.45
N GLY A 207 22.66 -5.79 20.00
CA GLY A 207 22.87 -6.28 18.64
C GLY A 207 24.30 -6.03 18.15
N GLY A 208 24.82 -6.92 17.31
CA GLY A 208 26.18 -6.83 16.75
C GLY A 208 26.25 -6.48 15.26
N GLY A 209 25.11 -6.15 14.64
CA GLY A 209 25.02 -5.83 13.21
C GLY A 209 25.26 -4.36 12.88
N PRO A 210 25.33 -3.99 11.59
CA PRO A 210 25.56 -2.60 11.15
C PRO A 210 24.59 -1.60 11.76
N SER A 211 23.30 -1.94 11.84
CA SER A 211 22.30 -1.06 12.46
C SER A 211 22.56 -0.77 13.93
N ALA A 212 23.19 -1.68 14.68
CA ALA A 212 23.55 -1.39 16.07
C ALA A 212 24.64 -0.31 16.16
N MET A 213 25.62 -0.35 15.27
CA MET A 213 26.68 0.67 15.17
C MET A 213 26.12 2.02 14.74
N GLU A 214 25.23 2.04 13.74
CA GLU A 214 24.55 3.25 13.30
C GLU A 214 23.73 3.88 14.42
N ILE A 215 22.99 3.06 15.19
CA ILE A 215 22.21 3.52 16.35
C ILE A 215 23.14 4.08 17.43
N ALA A 216 24.27 3.42 17.72
CA ALA A 216 25.24 3.88 18.72
C ALA A 216 25.81 5.26 18.38
N GLY A 217 26.29 5.43 17.14
CA GLY A 217 26.80 6.70 16.67
C GLY A 217 25.75 7.82 16.73
N ASN A 218 24.51 7.53 16.31
CA ASN A 218 23.43 8.53 16.34
C ASN A 218 22.97 8.89 17.76
N VAL A 219 22.99 7.95 18.71
CA VAL A 219 22.72 8.26 20.13
C VAL A 219 23.84 9.14 20.70
N GLN A 220 25.10 8.83 20.39
CA GLN A 220 26.24 9.65 20.84
C GLN A 220 26.16 11.08 20.25
N GLN A 221 25.89 11.20 18.95
CA GLN A 221 25.67 12.48 18.30
C GLN A 221 24.53 13.27 18.97
N LEU A 222 23.38 12.62 19.20
CA LEU A 222 22.23 13.25 19.86
C LEU A 222 22.58 13.76 21.26
N ALA A 223 23.32 12.97 22.04
CA ALA A 223 23.74 13.35 23.38
C ALA A 223 24.64 14.60 23.35
N HIS A 224 25.59 14.65 22.43
CA HIS A 224 26.46 15.80 22.22
C HIS A 224 25.67 17.05 21.79
N GLU A 225 24.83 16.94 20.75
CA GLU A 225 24.04 18.07 20.23
C GLU A 225 23.03 18.63 21.23
N LYS A 226 22.56 17.81 22.18
CA LYS A 226 21.58 18.23 23.20
C LYS A 226 22.22 18.52 24.55
N ASN A 227 23.56 18.49 24.65
CA ASN A 227 24.30 18.69 25.89
C ASN A 227 23.75 17.81 27.02
N LEU A 228 23.48 16.53 26.72
CA LEU A 228 22.98 15.59 27.72
C LEU A 228 24.09 15.21 28.68
N LEU A 229 23.74 14.99 29.95
CA LEU A 229 24.70 14.59 30.97
C LEU A 229 25.25 13.19 30.63
N PRO A 230 26.58 13.03 30.47
CA PRO A 230 27.19 11.72 30.27
C PRO A 230 26.97 10.79 31.47
#